data_AF-X1TB26-F1
#
_entry.id   AF-X1TB26-F1
#
_cell.length_a   1.000
_cell.length_b   1.000
_cell.length_c   1.000
_cell.angle_alpha   90.00
_cell.angle_beta   90.00
_cell.angle_gamma   90.00
#
_symmetry.space_group_name_H-M   'P 1'
#
loop_
_entity.id
_entity.type
_entity.pdbx_description
1 polymer ?
#
loop_
_entity_poly.entity_id
_entity_poly.type
_entity_poly.pdbx_seq_one_letter_code
_entity_poly.pdbx_strand_id
1 'polypeptide(L)'
;MDTSELSKKEKVYFVADPKRNPISFLKCVVQSFTILFKEKPDVLISTGAGVAIPACYLAKLFLGSKIVFVESFCRIKEPSLSGKFMYPISDLFLVQWPEMLEKYGDKAVYRGAVV
;
A
#
# COMPACT_ATOMS: atom_id res chain seq x y z
N MET A 1 7.36 17.59 7.57
CA MET A 1 7.95 17.52 6.22
C MET A 1 6.81 17.23 5.27
N ASP A 2 6.54 18.10 4.31
CA ASP A 2 5.47 17.89 3.32
C ASP A 2 6.02 17.17 2.08
N THR A 3 5.17 16.53 1.29
CA THR A 3 5.53 15.77 0.09
C THR A 3 6.28 16.63 -0.93
N SER A 4 5.95 17.92 -1.04
CA SER A 4 6.64 18.89 -1.91
C SER A 4 8.06 19.24 -1.44
N GLU A 5 8.35 19.14 -0.14
CA GLU A 5 9.72 19.30 0.36
C GLU A 5 10.51 18.00 0.18
N LEU A 6 9.85 16.85 0.29
CA LEU A 6 10.45 15.55 0.03
C LEU A 6 10.87 15.40 -1.43
N SER A 7 10.11 15.94 -2.39
CA SER A 7 10.45 15.87 -3.81
C SER A 7 11.74 16.61 -4.19
N LYS A 8 12.29 17.45 -3.29
CA LYS A 8 13.60 18.09 -3.49
C LYS A 8 14.77 17.17 -3.14
N LYS A 9 14.53 16.12 -2.37
CA LYS A 9 15.56 15.20 -1.86
C LYS A 9 15.41 13.79 -2.43
N GLU A 10 14.18 13.37 -2.67
CA GLU A 10 13.83 12.02 -3.10
C GLU A 10 13.04 12.05 -4.39
N LYS A 11 13.04 10.91 -5.09
CA LYS A 11 12.23 10.72 -6.28
C LYS A 11 10.76 10.52 -5.89
N VAL A 12 9.96 11.56 -6.11
CA VAL A 12 8.54 11.58 -5.74
C VAL A 12 7.67 11.63 -6.98
N TYR A 13 6.64 10.79 -7.02
CA TYR A 13 5.63 10.78 -8.05
C TYR A 13 4.27 11.19 -7.46
N PHE A 14 3.64 12.22 -8.04
CA PHE A 14 2.29 12.62 -7.67
C PHE A 14 1.28 11.89 -8.54
N VAL A 15 0.31 11.24 -7.89
CA VAL A 15 -0.69 10.39 -8.53
C VAL A 15 -2.09 10.92 -8.20
N ALA A 16 -3.02 10.78 -9.13
CA ALA A 16 -4.41 11.14 -8.93
C ALA A 16 -4.99 10.36 -7.74
N ASP A 17 -5.56 11.06 -6.76
CA ASP A 17 -6.26 10.43 -5.66
C ASP A 17 -7.56 9.78 -6.17
N PRO A 18 -7.72 8.45 -6.07
CA PRO A 18 -8.91 7.77 -6.55
C PRO A 18 -10.19 8.26 -5.88
N LYS A 19 -10.13 8.65 -4.60
CA LYS A 19 -11.31 8.93 -3.75
C LYS A 19 -12.40 7.88 -4.00
N ARG A 20 -13.67 8.30 -4.07
CA ARG A 20 -14.81 7.47 -4.53
C ARG A 20 -15.19 7.76 -5.98
N ASN A 21 -14.22 8.18 -6.81
CA ASN A 21 -14.46 8.56 -8.20
C ASN A 21 -13.82 7.53 -9.16
N PRO A 22 -14.62 6.79 -9.96
CA PRO A 22 -14.10 5.79 -10.89
C PRO A 22 -13.13 6.34 -11.94
N ILE A 23 -13.34 7.57 -12.41
CA ILE A 23 -12.47 8.21 -13.41
C ILE A 23 -11.11 8.54 -12.79
N SER A 24 -11.10 9.07 -11.56
CA SER A 24 -9.86 9.32 -10.83
C SER A 24 -9.13 8.02 -10.49
N PHE A 25 -9.87 6.96 -10.17
CA PHE A 25 -9.29 5.63 -9.96
C PHE A 25 -8.62 5.12 -11.23
N LEU A 26 -9.27 5.24 -12.40
CA LEU A 26 -8.66 4.82 -13.67
C LEU A 26 -7.40 5.64 -13.99
N LYS A 27 -7.42 6.96 -13.74
CA LYS A 27 -6.23 7.81 -13.87
C LYS A 27 -5.09 7.35 -12.96
N CYS A 28 -5.41 7.01 -11.70
CA CYS A 28 -4.45 6.46 -10.75
C CYS A 28 -3.85 5.15 -11.26
N VAL A 29 -4.67 4.24 -11.79
CA VAL A 29 -4.21 2.95 -12.35
C VAL A 29 -3.22 3.18 -13.49
N VAL A 30 -3.56 4.04 -14.46
CA VAL A 30 -2.69 4.33 -15.60
C VAL A 30 -1.37 4.96 -15.15
N GLN A 31 -1.43 5.95 -14.25
CA GLN A 31 -0.23 6.60 -13.70
C GLN A 31 0.66 5.63 -12.93
N SER A 32 0.07 4.85 -12.02
CA SER A 32 0.78 3.81 -11.26
C SER A 32 1.42 2.79 -12.20
N PHE A 33 0.72 2.36 -13.25
CA PHE A 33 1.27 1.45 -14.25
C PHE A 33 2.51 2.03 -14.93
N THR A 34 2.43 3.27 -15.43
CA THR A 34 3.58 3.95 -16.07
C THR A 34 4.77 4.07 -15.13
N ILE A 35 4.53 4.44 -13.86
CA ILE A 35 5.59 4.57 -12.85
C ILE A 35 6.24 3.22 -12.57
N LEU A 36 5.44 2.17 -12.35
CA LEU A 36 5.94 0.83 -12.04
C LEU A 36 6.80 0.26 -13.17
N PHE A 37 6.41 0.42 -14.43
CA PHE A 37 7.21 -0.06 -15.56
C PHE A 37 8.48 0.75 -15.80
N LYS A 38 8.51 2.00 -15.33
CA LYS A 38 9.71 2.85 -15.37
C LYS A 38 10.68 2.50 -14.25
N GLU A 39 10.20 2.33 -13.02
CA GLU A 39 11.06 2.07 -11.84
C GLU A 39 11.40 0.59 -11.65
N LYS A 40 10.52 -0.32 -12.10
CA LYS A 40 10.65 -1.78 -11.96
C LYS A 40 11.07 -2.22 -10.54
N PRO A 41 10.30 -1.88 -9.50
CA PRO A 41 10.69 -2.19 -8.13
C PRO A 41 10.64 -3.69 -7.84
N ASP A 42 11.68 -4.22 -7.20
CA ASP A 42 11.68 -5.59 -6.67
C ASP A 42 10.75 -5.73 -5.45
N VAL A 43 10.64 -4.65 -4.66
CA VAL A 43 9.84 -4.58 -3.43
C VAL A 43 9.02 -3.30 -3.42
N LEU A 44 7.74 -3.40 -3.08
CA LEU A 44 6.85 -2.27 -2.87
C LEU A 44 6.36 -2.28 -1.41
N ILE A 45 6.59 -1.18 -0.70
CA ILE A 45 6.19 -1.00 0.70
C ILE A 45 5.09 0.06 0.75
N SER A 46 4.00 -0.22 1.44
CA SER A 46 2.92 0.75 1.60
C SER A 46 2.24 0.68 2.97
N THR A 47 1.95 1.85 3.52
CA THR A 47 1.06 2.09 4.68
C THR A 47 -0.29 2.68 4.25
N GLY A 48 -0.47 2.93 2.95
CA GLY A 48 -1.54 3.74 2.40
C GLY A 48 -2.76 2.96 1.93
N ALA A 49 -3.84 3.69 1.64
CA ALA A 49 -5.11 3.13 1.18
C ALA A 49 -5.29 3.26 -0.35
N GLY A 50 -6.07 4.24 -0.80
CA GLY A 50 -6.63 4.28 -2.16
C GLY A 50 -5.65 4.12 -3.31
N VAL A 51 -4.52 4.84 -3.29
CA VAL A 51 -3.48 4.77 -4.35
C VAL A 51 -2.67 3.47 -4.27
N ALA A 52 -2.45 2.97 -3.06
CA ALA A 52 -1.64 1.79 -2.83
C ALA A 52 -2.26 0.52 -3.42
N ILE A 53 -3.59 0.38 -3.31
CA ILE A 53 -4.28 -0.82 -3.80
C ILE A 53 -3.96 -1.08 -5.29
N PRO A 54 -4.29 -0.20 -6.25
CA PRO A 54 -3.98 -0.47 -7.65
C PRO A 54 -2.47 -0.60 -7.89
N ALA A 55 -1.63 0.21 -7.25
CA ALA A 55 -0.18 0.14 -7.45
C ALA A 55 0.40 -1.22 -7.02
N CYS A 56 0.06 -1.71 -5.81
CA CYS A 56 0.55 -2.99 -5.31
C CYS A 56 0.05 -4.17 -6.15
N TYR A 57 -1.22 -4.16 -6.56
CA TYR A 57 -1.77 -5.21 -7.41
C TYR A 57 -1.09 -5.26 -8.78
N LEU A 58 -0.88 -4.09 -9.40
CA LEU A 58 -0.17 -4.00 -10.67
C LEU A 58 1.29 -4.48 -10.54
N ALA A 59 2.00 -4.06 -9.48
CA ALA A 59 3.38 -4.48 -9.23
C ALA A 59 3.47 -6.01 -9.04
N LYS A 60 2.59 -6.57 -8.21
CA LYS A 60 2.54 -8.02 -7.95
C LYS A 60 2.24 -8.81 -9.23
N LEU A 61 1.27 -8.37 -10.02
CA LEU A 61 0.80 -9.10 -11.20
C LEU A 61 1.76 -9.00 -12.38
N PHE A 62 2.27 -7.79 -12.67
CA PHE A 62 3.05 -7.54 -13.88
C PHE A 62 4.56 -7.62 -13.69
N LEU A 63 5.05 -7.34 -12.49
CA LEU A 63 6.49 -7.33 -12.19
C LEU A 63 6.92 -8.47 -11.25
N GLY A 64 5.97 -9.17 -10.62
CA GLY A 64 6.28 -10.17 -9.60
C GLY A 64 6.85 -9.58 -8.32
N SER A 65 6.70 -8.26 -8.10
CA SER A 65 7.27 -7.55 -6.96
C SER A 65 6.79 -8.14 -5.63
N LYS A 66 7.67 -8.10 -4.63
CA LYS A 66 7.32 -8.41 -3.25
C LYS A 66 6.54 -7.25 -2.64
N ILE A 67 5.45 -7.56 -1.97
CA ILE A 67 4.55 -6.56 -1.39
C ILE A 67 4.68 -6.62 0.13
N VAL A 68 5.08 -5.49 0.72
CA VAL A 68 5.06 -5.28 2.17
C VAL A 68 3.97 -4.27 2.48
N PHE A 69 3.00 -4.68 3.30
CA PHE A 69 1.92 -3.80 3.72
C PHE A 69 1.94 -3.60 5.22
N VAL A 70 1.85 -2.35 5.65
CA VAL A 70 1.74 -1.99 7.07
C VAL A 70 0.34 -1.48 7.32
N GLU A 71 -0.41 -2.19 8.16
CA GLU A 71 -1.75 -1.77 8.53
C GLU A 71 -1.75 -0.44 9.31
N SER A 72 -2.81 0.34 9.13
CA SER A 72 -2.99 1.61 9.80
C SER A 72 -2.96 1.46 11.32
N PHE A 73 -2.18 2.32 11.97
CA PHE A 73 -2.10 2.39 13.43
C PHE A 73 -3.47 2.66 14.09
N CYS A 74 -4.41 3.31 13.39
CA CYS A 74 -5.74 3.58 13.93
C CYS A 74 -6.66 2.35 13.99
N ARG A 75 -6.24 1.20 13.42
CA ARG A 75 -7.03 -0.04 13.38
C ARG A 75 -6.66 -0.95 14.54
N ILE A 76 -7.37 -0.75 15.66
CA ILE A 76 -7.17 -1.53 16.90
C ILE A 76 -8.05 -2.78 16.92
N LYS A 77 -9.33 -2.63 16.55
CA LYS A 77 -10.36 -3.67 16.74
C LYS A 77 -10.79 -4.36 15.45
N GLU A 78 -10.75 -3.66 14.32
CA GLU A 78 -11.32 -4.12 13.07
C GLU A 78 -10.39 -3.82 11.88
N PRO A 79 -10.25 -4.75 10.92
CA PRO A 79 -9.47 -4.55 9.70
C PRO A 79 -9.87 -3.31 8.91
N SER A 80 -8.89 -2.58 8.35
CA SER A 80 -9.23 -1.55 7.36
C SER A 80 -9.70 -2.20 6.06
N LEU A 81 -10.50 -1.46 5.28
CA LEU A 81 -10.90 -1.94 3.95
C LEU A 81 -9.68 -2.18 3.06
N SER A 82 -8.71 -1.28 3.10
CA SER A 82 -7.44 -1.42 2.38
C SER A 82 -6.65 -2.62 2.86
N GLY A 83 -6.56 -2.84 4.17
CA GLY A 83 -5.95 -4.01 4.77
C GLY A 83 -6.56 -5.32 4.26
N LYS A 84 -7.89 -5.41 4.20
CA LYS A 84 -8.59 -6.57 3.62
C LYS A 84 -8.21 -6.82 2.15
N PHE A 85 -8.07 -5.78 1.34
CA PHE A 85 -7.63 -5.91 -0.06
C PHE A 85 -6.13 -6.25 -0.18
N MET A 86 -5.31 -5.73 0.72
CA MET A 86 -3.85 -5.89 0.67
C MET A 86 -3.39 -7.21 1.27
N TYR A 87 -4.10 -7.74 2.26
CA TYR A 87 -3.78 -8.99 2.95
C TYR A 87 -3.54 -10.20 2.03
N PRO A 88 -4.40 -10.52 1.04
CA PRO A 88 -4.18 -11.69 0.20
C PRO A 88 -2.93 -11.61 -0.68
N ILE A 89 -2.53 -10.41 -1.10
CA ILE A 89 -1.42 -10.19 -2.03
C ILE A 89 -0.08 -9.87 -1.37
N SER A 90 -0.10 -9.51 -0.08
CA SER A 90 1.10 -9.14 0.67
C SER A 90 1.97 -10.36 0.96
N ASP A 91 3.27 -10.23 0.68
CA ASP A 91 4.28 -11.22 1.09
C ASP A 91 4.66 -11.02 2.57
N LEU A 92 4.59 -9.78 3.05
CA LEU A 92 4.71 -9.43 4.48
C LEU A 92 3.60 -8.47 4.84
N PHE A 93 2.75 -8.87 5.80
CA PHE A 93 1.64 -8.05 6.29
C PHE A 93 1.85 -7.73 7.76
N LEU A 94 2.13 -6.46 8.07
CA LEU A 94 2.43 -5.99 9.41
C LEU A 94 1.20 -5.38 10.07
N VAL A 95 0.91 -5.79 11.30
CA VAL A 95 -0.12 -5.18 12.15
C VAL A 95 0.51 -4.53 13.36
N GLN A 96 -0.11 -3.42 13.80
CA GLN A 96 0.44 -2.59 14.87
C GLN A 96 -0.17 -2.88 16.25
N TRP A 97 -1.20 -3.74 16.29
CA TRP A 97 -1.89 -4.17 17.51
C TRP A 97 -1.97 -5.69 17.55
N PRO A 98 -1.69 -6.35 18.69
CA PRO A 98 -1.73 -7.80 18.78
C PRO A 98 -3.12 -8.37 18.51
N GLU A 99 -4.19 -7.65 18.87
CA GLU A 99 -5.58 -8.04 18.64
C GLU A 99 -5.93 -8.19 17.15
N MET A 100 -5.18 -7.51 16.27
CA MET A 100 -5.36 -7.62 14.82
C MET A 100 -4.91 -8.96 14.26
N LEU A 101 -4.10 -9.73 14.99
CA LEU A 101 -3.72 -11.09 14.58
C LEU A 101 -4.95 -12.00 14.51
N GLU A 102 -5.86 -11.91 15.47
CA GLU A 102 -7.11 -12.68 15.51
C GLU A 102 -8.09 -12.28 14.40
N LYS A 103 -8.01 -11.02 13.94
CA LYS A 103 -8.93 -10.46 12.93
C LYS A 103 -8.51 -10.75 11.49
N TYR A 104 -7.23 -11.05 11.28
CA TYR A 104 -6.68 -11.36 9.96
C TYR A 104 -6.44 -12.86 9.80
N GLY A 105 -5.33 -13.37 10.32
CA GLY A 105 -4.90 -14.75 10.17
C GLY A 105 -3.38 -14.87 10.09
N ASP A 106 -2.90 -16.07 9.78
CA ASP A 106 -1.49 -16.47 9.99
C ASP A 106 -0.45 -15.66 9.22
N LYS A 107 -0.83 -14.95 8.14
CA LYS A 107 0.09 -14.08 7.40
C LYS A 107 0.36 -12.76 8.11
N ALA A 108 -0.51 -12.36 9.04
CA ALA A 108 -0.35 -11.12 9.78
C ALA A 108 0.76 -11.28 10.83
N VAL A 109 1.65 -10.30 10.89
CA VAL A 109 2.78 -10.29 11.81
C VAL A 109 2.73 -9.04 12.67
N TYR A 110 2.62 -9.22 13.98
CA TYR A 110 2.62 -8.11 14.93
C TYR A 110 4.03 -7.50 15.06
N ARG A 111 4.12 -6.17 14.94
CA ARG A 111 5.38 -5.41 15.07
C ARG A 111 5.25 -4.13 15.91
N GLY A 112 4.09 -3.88 16.53
CA GLY A 112 3.85 -2.67 17.32
C GLY A 112 3.89 -1.39 16.46
N ALA A 113 4.29 -0.28 17.06
CA ALA A 113 4.39 1.01 16.37
C ALA A 113 5.55 1.01 15.36
N VAL A 114 5.23 0.78 14.10
CA VAL A 114 6.16 0.91 12.97
C VAL A 114 5.97 2.32 12.42
N VAL A 115 6.95 3.20 12.66
CA VAL A 115 6.93 4.63 12.31
C VAL A 115 7.82 4.91 11.11
#